data_AF-A0A7W3THX8-F1
#
_entry.id   AF-A0A7W3THX8-F1
#
_cell.length_a   1.000
_cell.length_b   1.000
_cell.length_c   1.000
_cell.angle_alpha   90.00
_cell.angle_beta   90.00
_cell.angle_gamma   90.00
#
_symmetry.space_group_name_H-M   'P 1'
#
loop_
_entity.id
_entity.type
_entity.pdbx_description
1 polymer ?
#
loop_
_entity_poly.entity_id
_entity_poly.type
_entity_poly.pdbx_seq_one_letter_code
_entity_poly.pdbx_strand_id
1 'polypeptide(L)'
;MTSRQYIDVHIIQTVPPANLNRDDQGNPKEAHFGGTRRSRVSSQAWKRATRLHFAERVPEQDLGTRTKRVAGKLAERVADIAEVDPPTATRLAGALLAPLKITAGKKEGDTAYLFFYGRRQLDAVAALVRDRAAELAALDDDALAEEIGQMPVRETFRTGHPIDVALFGRMVADIPALNVDAAVQVAHALSTHTTELEFDYFTAVDDENEKEETGAGMIGTIGFNSATLYRYATVGMHQLVDNLSDEKVAIDAVAEFVTSFARSMPTGY
;
A
#
# COMPACT_ATOMS: atom_id res chain seq x y z
N MET A 1 -4.61 -16.05 -20.86
CA MET A 1 -4.22 -17.43 -20.48
C MET A 1 -5.46 -18.23 -20.10
N THR A 2 -5.61 -19.49 -20.51
CA THR A 2 -6.83 -20.32 -20.26
C THR A 2 -6.78 -21.20 -19.01
N SER A 3 -5.64 -21.30 -18.31
CA SER A 3 -5.52 -22.07 -17.07
C SER A 3 -5.49 -21.17 -15.82
N ARG A 4 -6.43 -21.36 -14.90
CA ARG A 4 -6.40 -20.73 -13.57
C ARG A 4 -5.35 -21.43 -12.70
N GLN A 5 -4.15 -20.85 -12.65
CA GLN A 5 -3.06 -21.34 -11.81
C GLN A 5 -2.98 -20.52 -10.51
N TYR A 6 -2.71 -21.23 -9.41
CA TYR A 6 -2.58 -20.68 -8.08
C TYR A 6 -1.26 -21.15 -7.45
N ILE A 7 -0.61 -20.26 -6.71
CA ILE A 7 0.59 -20.57 -5.93
C ILE A 7 0.27 -20.34 -4.47
N ASP A 8 0.23 -21.44 -3.72
CA ASP A 8 -0.08 -21.43 -2.29
C ASP A 8 1.22 -21.41 -1.48
N VAL A 9 1.29 -20.48 -0.53
CA VAL A 9 2.45 -20.26 0.33
C VAL A 9 2.07 -20.57 1.77
N HIS A 10 2.71 -21.58 2.33
CA HIS A 10 2.52 -22.06 3.70
C HIS A 10 3.79 -21.82 4.50
N ILE A 11 3.68 -21.12 5.63
CA ILE A 11 4.81 -20.84 6.52
C ILE A 11 4.43 -21.20 7.94
N ILE A 12 5.28 -22.00 8.59
CA ILE A 12 5.26 -22.23 10.04
C ILE A 12 6.42 -21.42 10.64
N GLN A 13 6.10 -20.51 11.55
CA GLN A 13 7.08 -19.60 12.13
C GLN A 13 6.86 -19.44 13.62
N THR A 14 7.87 -19.82 14.41
CA THR A 14 7.90 -19.57 15.85
C THR A 14 8.33 -18.14 16.13
N VAL A 15 7.54 -17.44 16.94
CA VAL A 15 7.79 -16.09 17.40
C VAL A 15 8.05 -16.15 18.92
N PRO A 16 9.14 -15.54 19.42
CA PRO A 16 9.40 -15.44 20.86
C PRO A 16 8.33 -14.58 21.56
N PRO A 17 8.35 -14.46 22.90
CA PRO A 17 7.49 -13.54 23.63
C PRO A 17 7.52 -12.13 23.01
N ALA A 18 6.38 -11.72 22.43
CA ALA A 18 6.27 -10.47 21.70
C ALA A 18 4.81 -10.02 21.57
N ASN A 19 4.62 -8.75 21.23
CA ASN A 19 3.32 -8.18 20.86
C ASN A 19 3.38 -7.67 19.41
N LEU A 20 3.32 -8.59 18.45
CA LEU A 20 3.50 -8.30 17.01
C LEU A 20 2.36 -7.51 16.38
N ASN A 21 1.15 -7.63 16.93
CA ASN A 21 -0.02 -6.92 16.44
C ASN A 21 -1.06 -6.80 17.55
N ARG A 22 -1.22 -5.57 18.03
CA ARG A 22 -2.09 -5.25 19.17
C ARG A 22 -3.49 -4.77 18.78
N ASP A 23 -4.44 -4.99 19.68
CA ASP A 23 -5.78 -4.42 19.64
C ASP A 23 -5.80 -2.98 20.20
N ASP A 24 -6.99 -2.41 20.32
CA ASP A 24 -7.24 -1.06 20.84
C ASP A 24 -6.91 -0.92 22.34
N GLN A 25 -6.77 -2.04 23.06
CA GLN A 25 -6.38 -2.08 24.47
C GLN A 25 -4.88 -2.35 24.66
N GLY A 26 -4.13 -2.51 23.57
CA GLY A 26 -2.70 -2.78 23.59
C GLY A 26 -2.33 -4.26 23.74
N ASN A 27 -3.29 -5.19 23.77
CA ASN A 27 -3.03 -6.62 23.91
C ASN A 27 -2.82 -7.29 22.54
N PRO A 28 -2.00 -8.36 22.45
CA PRO A 28 -1.90 -9.17 21.24
C PRO A 28 -3.29 -9.63 20.77
N LYS A 29 -3.57 -9.46 19.48
CA LYS A 29 -4.85 -9.92 18.92
C LYS A 29 -4.98 -11.43 19.03
N GLU A 30 -6.19 -11.88 19.33
CA GLU A 30 -6.53 -13.31 19.43
C GLU A 30 -7.64 -13.69 18.43
N ALA A 31 -7.86 -15.00 18.29
CA ALA A 31 -9.05 -15.59 17.68
C ALA A 31 -9.37 -16.95 18.29
N HIS A 32 -10.64 -17.36 18.23
CA HIS A 32 -11.04 -18.73 18.57
C HIS A 32 -10.98 -19.61 17.31
N PHE A 33 -10.26 -20.73 17.38
CA PHE A 33 -10.19 -21.70 16.30
C PHE A 33 -9.98 -23.12 16.86
N GLY A 34 -10.85 -24.05 16.44
CA GLY A 34 -10.85 -25.42 16.96
C GLY A 34 -11.18 -25.50 18.45
N GLY A 35 -12.09 -24.65 18.95
CA GLY A 35 -12.56 -24.67 20.34
C GLY A 35 -11.63 -24.03 21.37
N THR A 36 -10.51 -23.44 20.95
CA THR A 36 -9.53 -22.81 21.86
C THR A 36 -9.07 -21.44 21.34
N ARG A 37 -8.50 -20.63 22.23
CA ARG A 37 -7.90 -19.32 21.90
C ARG A 37 -6.54 -19.49 21.24
N ARG A 38 -6.31 -18.71 20.19
CA ARG A 38 -5.10 -18.69 19.38
C ARG A 38 -4.59 -17.26 19.26
N SER A 39 -3.27 -17.09 19.33
CA SER A 39 -2.62 -15.85 18.95
C SER A 39 -2.89 -15.58 17.47
N ARG A 40 -3.27 -14.35 17.15
CA ARG A 40 -3.63 -13.93 15.80
C ARG A 40 -2.83 -12.71 15.40
N VAL A 41 -2.18 -12.79 14.25
CA VAL A 41 -1.62 -11.61 13.59
C VAL A 41 -2.46 -11.29 12.36
N SER A 42 -2.93 -10.04 12.25
CA SER A 42 -3.85 -9.67 11.18
C SER A 42 -3.21 -9.76 9.79
N SER A 43 -4.01 -10.13 8.79
CA SER A 43 -3.57 -10.14 7.39
C SER A 43 -3.05 -8.77 6.96
N GLN A 44 -3.66 -7.68 7.44
CA GLN A 44 -3.23 -6.31 7.15
C GLN A 44 -1.83 -6.02 7.69
N ALA A 45 -1.50 -6.49 8.90
CA ALA A 45 -0.18 -6.34 9.50
C ALA A 45 0.89 -7.04 8.67
N TRP A 46 0.62 -8.28 8.22
CA TRP A 46 1.51 -9.01 7.34
C TRP A 46 1.62 -8.38 5.96
N LYS A 47 0.51 -8.01 5.32
CA LYS A 47 0.52 -7.32 4.02
C LYS A 47 1.35 -6.04 4.07
N ARG A 48 1.23 -5.25 5.15
CA ARG A 48 2.04 -4.04 5.33
C ARG A 48 3.52 -4.39 5.45
N ALA A 49 3.90 -5.34 6.30
CA ALA A 49 5.29 -5.76 6.48
C ALA A 49 5.90 -6.28 5.18
N THR A 50 5.16 -7.13 4.46
CA THR A 50 5.55 -7.67 3.15
C THR A 50 5.74 -6.56 2.13
N ARG A 51 4.81 -5.60 2.04
CA ARG A 51 4.92 -4.47 1.09
C ARG A 51 6.12 -3.57 1.39
N LEU A 52 6.45 -3.33 2.65
CA LEU A 52 7.61 -2.52 3.01
C LEU A 52 8.92 -3.22 2.64
N HIS A 53 9.07 -4.49 3.00
CA HIS A 53 10.24 -5.29 2.61
C HIS A 53 10.36 -5.41 1.08
N PHE A 54 9.24 -5.55 0.38
CA PHE A 54 9.21 -5.55 -1.08
C PHE A 54 9.70 -4.21 -1.66
N ALA A 55 9.25 -3.08 -1.10
CA ALA A 55 9.61 -1.75 -1.55
C ALA A 55 11.11 -1.43 -1.40
N GLU A 56 11.80 -2.04 -0.44
CA GLU A 56 13.26 -1.92 -0.27
C GLU A 56 14.06 -2.63 -1.37
N ARG A 57 13.40 -3.50 -2.15
CA ARG A 57 14.06 -4.44 -3.07
C ARG A 57 13.70 -4.21 -4.54
N VAL A 58 12.80 -3.27 -4.80
CA VAL A 58 12.32 -2.94 -6.14
C VAL A 58 12.59 -1.46 -6.40
N PRO A 59 13.01 -1.08 -7.63
CA PRO A 59 13.25 0.31 -7.96
C PRO A 59 12.03 1.17 -7.67
N GLU A 60 12.28 2.38 -7.16
CA GLU A 60 11.23 3.27 -6.70
C GLU A 60 10.20 3.59 -7.80
N GLN A 61 10.64 3.67 -9.06
CA GLN A 61 9.75 3.90 -10.21
C GLN A 61 8.72 2.78 -10.44
N ASP A 62 9.01 1.55 -10.04
CA ASP A 62 8.16 0.38 -10.27
C ASP A 62 7.17 0.15 -9.11
N LEU A 63 7.21 1.02 -8.10
CA LEU A 63 6.34 1.01 -6.93
C LEU A 63 5.15 1.96 -7.07
N GLY A 64 4.05 1.59 -6.44
CA GLY A 64 2.91 2.45 -6.24
C GLY A 64 3.15 3.45 -5.11
N THR A 65 2.49 4.61 -5.18
CA THR A 65 2.48 5.61 -4.11
C THR A 65 1.06 5.99 -3.75
N ARG A 66 0.75 6.02 -2.44
CA ARG A 66 -0.55 6.45 -1.91
C ARG A 66 -0.45 7.88 -1.41
N THR A 67 -1.19 8.81 -2.02
CA THR A 67 -1.15 10.22 -1.62
C THR A 67 -2.48 10.92 -1.92
N LYS A 68 -2.74 12.01 -1.20
CA LYS A 68 -3.79 12.96 -1.54
C LYS A 68 -3.31 14.02 -2.54
N ARG A 69 -2.00 14.17 -2.70
CA ARG A 69 -1.36 15.23 -3.51
C ARG A 69 -1.04 14.79 -4.93
N VAL A 70 -1.93 14.03 -5.57
CA VAL A 70 -1.66 13.52 -6.93
C VAL A 70 -1.55 14.66 -7.95
N ALA A 71 -2.36 15.72 -7.82
CA ALA A 71 -2.32 16.88 -8.71
C ALA A 71 -0.95 17.59 -8.66
N GLY A 72 -0.45 17.88 -7.46
CA GLY A 72 0.89 18.46 -7.30
C GLY A 72 2.00 17.56 -7.84
N LYS A 73 1.91 16.24 -7.61
CA LYS A 73 2.91 15.28 -8.14
C LYS A 73 2.86 15.11 -9.65
N LEU A 74 1.71 15.33 -10.27
CA LEU A 74 1.59 15.36 -11.73
C LEU A 74 2.12 16.69 -12.29
N ALA A 75 1.82 17.81 -11.63
CA ALA A 75 2.32 19.13 -12.03
C ALA A 75 3.86 19.18 -12.01
N GLU A 76 4.49 18.65 -10.95
CA GLU A 76 5.96 18.50 -10.89
C GLU A 76 6.50 17.77 -12.14
N ARG A 77 5.89 16.63 -12.50
CA ARG A 77 6.31 15.84 -13.68
C ARG A 77 6.06 16.55 -15.00
N VAL A 78 4.93 17.25 -15.13
CA VAL A 78 4.62 18.02 -16.35
C VAL A 78 5.61 19.17 -16.52
N ALA A 79 5.94 19.89 -15.44
CA ALA A 79 6.95 20.95 -15.47
C ALA A 79 8.31 20.41 -15.93
N ASP A 80 8.74 19.27 -15.37
CA ASP A 80 10.03 18.66 -15.70
C ASP A 80 10.07 18.10 -17.13
N ILE A 81 9.03 17.39 -17.57
CA ILE A 81 9.01 16.69 -18.87
C ILE A 81 8.73 17.65 -20.03
N ALA A 82 7.85 18.63 -19.84
CA ALA A 82 7.46 19.58 -20.88
C ALA A 82 8.23 20.90 -20.81
N GLU A 83 9.12 21.07 -19.83
CA GLU A 83 9.94 22.28 -19.61
C GLU A 83 9.10 23.57 -19.53
N VAL A 84 7.96 23.51 -18.83
CA VAL A 84 7.03 24.64 -18.66
C VAL A 84 7.07 25.22 -17.24
N ASP A 85 6.59 26.45 -17.08
CA ASP A 85 6.51 27.11 -15.78
C ASP A 85 5.51 26.43 -14.82
N PRO A 86 5.69 26.55 -13.49
CA PRO A 86 4.84 25.86 -12.52
C PRO A 86 3.33 26.17 -12.61
N PRO A 87 2.89 27.43 -12.85
CA PRO A 87 1.48 27.73 -13.14
C PRO A 87 0.93 26.95 -14.34
N THR A 88 1.64 26.94 -15.47
CA THR A 88 1.25 26.17 -16.66
C THR A 88 1.16 24.69 -16.37
N ALA A 89 2.15 24.13 -15.69
CA ALA A 89 2.17 22.72 -15.30
C ALA A 89 1.00 22.34 -14.39
N THR A 90 0.64 23.22 -13.44
CA THR A 90 -0.49 23.02 -12.53
C THR A 90 -1.81 23.00 -13.28
N ARG A 91 -1.99 23.91 -14.25
CA ARG A 91 -3.18 23.96 -15.11
C ARG A 91 -3.35 22.67 -15.92
N LEU A 92 -2.29 22.25 -16.61
CA LEU A 92 -2.30 21.02 -17.41
C LEU A 92 -2.53 19.77 -16.57
N ALA A 93 -1.90 19.68 -15.39
CA ALA A 93 -2.10 18.57 -14.46
C ALA A 93 -3.56 18.50 -13.95
N GLY A 94 -4.17 19.65 -13.65
CA GLY A 94 -5.59 19.73 -13.28
C GLY A 94 -6.49 19.21 -14.40
N ALA A 95 -6.25 19.65 -15.64
CA ALA A 95 -6.99 19.20 -16.81
C ALA A 95 -6.82 17.68 -17.04
N LEU A 96 -5.61 17.13 -16.93
CA LEU A 96 -5.34 15.70 -17.08
C LEU A 96 -6.06 14.84 -16.03
N LEU A 97 -6.23 15.34 -14.81
CA LEU A 97 -6.93 14.60 -13.76
C LEU A 97 -8.47 14.72 -13.84
N ALA A 98 -9.00 15.76 -14.49
CA ALA A 98 -10.43 16.00 -14.60
C ALA A 98 -11.20 14.80 -15.23
N PRO A 99 -10.71 14.14 -16.30
CA PRO A 99 -11.32 12.92 -16.83
C PRO A 99 -11.46 11.81 -15.81
N LEU A 100 -10.61 11.73 -14.79
CA LEU A 100 -10.73 10.70 -13.76
C LEU A 100 -11.91 10.96 -12.83
N LYS A 101 -12.39 12.20 -12.71
CA LYS A 101 -13.46 12.59 -11.77
C LYS A 101 -13.12 12.30 -10.31
N ILE A 102 -11.86 12.52 -9.93
CA ILE A 102 -11.43 12.36 -8.54
C ILE A 102 -11.97 13.54 -7.72
N THR A 103 -12.72 13.24 -6.66
CA THR A 103 -13.27 14.26 -5.75
C THR A 103 -12.16 15.07 -5.09
N ALA A 104 -12.28 16.41 -5.14
CA ALA A 104 -11.35 17.34 -4.52
C ALA A 104 -11.40 17.24 -2.98
N GLY A 105 -10.25 17.43 -2.35
CA GLY A 105 -10.06 17.42 -0.90
C GLY A 105 -10.30 18.77 -0.24
N LYS A 106 -10.10 18.83 1.08
CA LYS A 106 -10.28 20.06 1.87
C LYS A 106 -9.19 21.11 1.65
N LYS A 107 -8.01 20.70 1.15
CA LYS A 107 -6.90 21.59 0.82
C LYS A 107 -6.82 21.69 -0.70
N GLU A 108 -6.45 22.86 -1.19
CA GLU A 108 -6.25 23.11 -2.62
C GLU A 108 -5.22 22.13 -3.19
N GLY A 109 -5.57 21.44 -4.28
CA GLY A 109 -4.74 20.42 -4.92
C GLY A 109 -4.72 19.03 -4.25
N ASP A 110 -5.35 18.87 -3.07
CA ASP A 110 -5.53 17.55 -2.45
C ASP A 110 -6.77 16.84 -3.03
N THR A 111 -6.77 15.50 -3.01
CA THR A 111 -7.93 14.65 -3.26
C THR A 111 -8.64 14.30 -1.95
N ALA A 112 -9.93 13.98 -2.01
CA ALA A 112 -10.73 13.63 -0.83
C ALA A 112 -10.19 12.37 -0.11
N TYR A 113 -9.69 11.41 -0.88
CA TYR A 113 -9.16 10.12 -0.42
C TYR A 113 -7.73 9.88 -0.95
N LEU A 114 -7.03 8.90 -0.37
CA LEU A 114 -5.71 8.48 -0.84
C LEU A 114 -5.83 7.79 -2.19
N PHE A 115 -5.24 8.38 -3.24
CA PHE A 115 -5.14 7.74 -4.54
C PHE A 115 -3.86 6.92 -4.62
N PHE A 116 -3.97 5.67 -5.09
CA PHE A 116 -2.83 4.76 -5.24
C PHE A 116 -2.48 4.63 -6.73
N TYR A 117 -1.35 5.18 -7.14
CA TYR A 117 -0.93 5.16 -8.55
C TYR A 117 0.51 4.65 -8.68
N GLY A 118 0.85 4.06 -9.84
CA GLY A 118 2.23 3.74 -10.20
C GLY A 118 2.96 4.96 -10.71
N ARG A 119 4.21 5.15 -10.32
CA ARG A 119 4.99 6.34 -10.73
C ARG A 119 5.13 6.43 -12.24
N ARG A 120 5.42 5.31 -12.92
CA ARG A 120 5.45 5.23 -14.38
C ARG A 120 4.12 5.55 -15.05
N GLN A 121 3.00 5.22 -14.41
CA GLN A 121 1.67 5.61 -14.93
C GLN A 121 1.52 7.14 -14.89
N LEU A 122 1.99 7.77 -13.81
CA LEU A 122 1.95 9.22 -13.70
C LEU A 122 2.88 9.91 -14.70
N ASP A 123 4.07 9.34 -14.92
CA ASP A 123 5.03 9.81 -15.93
C ASP A 123 4.44 9.66 -17.35
N ALA A 124 3.78 8.54 -17.64
CA ALA A 124 3.12 8.30 -18.92
C ALA A 124 1.95 9.27 -19.17
N VAL A 125 1.20 9.65 -18.13
CA VAL A 125 0.15 10.67 -18.24
C VAL A 125 0.74 12.06 -18.46
N ALA A 126 1.83 12.41 -17.77
CA ALA A 126 2.54 13.67 -18.01
C ALA A 126 3.10 13.74 -19.45
N ALA A 127 3.59 12.62 -19.98
CA ALA A 127 4.12 12.54 -21.34
C ALA A 127 3.07 12.82 -22.43
N LEU A 128 1.77 12.66 -22.16
CA LEU A 128 0.69 12.95 -23.12
C LEU A 128 0.66 14.42 -23.56
N VAL A 129 1.11 15.33 -22.70
CA VAL A 129 1.11 16.78 -22.98
C VAL A 129 2.48 17.33 -23.34
N ARG A 130 3.55 16.52 -23.28
CA ARG A 130 4.94 16.97 -23.46
C ARG A 130 5.12 17.84 -24.70
N ASP A 131 4.73 17.31 -25.86
CA ASP A 131 5.05 17.93 -27.15
C ASP A 131 4.06 19.05 -27.54
N ARG A 132 2.98 19.24 -26.78
CA ARG A 132 1.92 20.23 -27.03
C ARG A 132 1.63 21.13 -25.83
N ALA A 133 2.51 21.17 -24.82
CA ALA A 133 2.21 21.83 -23.55
C ALA A 133 1.92 23.33 -23.72
N ALA A 134 2.73 24.04 -24.53
CA ALA A 134 2.53 25.46 -24.80
C ALA A 134 1.24 25.75 -25.58
N GLU A 135 0.89 24.88 -26.54
CA GLU A 135 -0.35 24.97 -27.32
C GLU A 135 -1.58 24.76 -26.42
N LEU A 136 -1.57 23.67 -25.64
CA LEU A 136 -2.65 23.31 -24.73
C LEU A 136 -2.84 24.37 -23.63
N ALA A 137 -1.75 24.94 -23.13
CA ALA A 137 -1.80 25.98 -22.12
C ALA A 137 -2.39 27.30 -22.62
N ALA A 138 -2.34 27.57 -23.93
CA ALA A 138 -2.90 28.76 -24.55
C ALA A 138 -4.41 28.65 -24.84
N LEU A 139 -4.97 27.45 -24.79
CA LEU A 139 -6.41 27.22 -24.95
C LEU A 139 -7.20 27.83 -23.79
N ASP A 140 -8.47 28.15 -24.06
CA ASP A 140 -9.44 28.38 -22.99
C ASP A 140 -9.79 27.07 -22.27
N ASP A 141 -10.50 27.17 -21.14
CA ASP A 141 -10.76 26.01 -20.27
C ASP A 141 -11.67 24.96 -20.94
N ASP A 142 -12.60 25.37 -21.79
CA ASP A 142 -13.53 24.46 -22.46
C ASP A 142 -12.81 23.70 -23.60
N ALA A 143 -12.03 24.41 -24.42
CA ALA A 143 -11.23 23.81 -25.48
C ALA A 143 -10.14 22.88 -24.92
N LEU A 144 -9.49 23.26 -23.82
CA LEU A 144 -8.52 22.40 -23.13
C LEU A 144 -9.18 21.12 -22.61
N ALA A 145 -10.38 21.23 -22.03
CA ALA A 145 -11.11 20.07 -21.54
C ALA A 145 -11.52 19.12 -22.68
N GLU A 146 -11.89 19.65 -23.84
CA GLU A 146 -12.22 18.86 -25.03
C GLU A 146 -11.01 18.09 -25.56
N GLU A 147 -9.88 18.76 -25.78
CA GLU A 147 -8.63 18.13 -26.26
C GLU A 147 -8.13 17.04 -25.30
N ILE A 148 -8.09 17.34 -24.00
CA ILE A 148 -7.68 16.37 -22.97
C ILE A 148 -8.68 15.21 -22.87
N GLY A 149 -9.97 15.47 -23.08
CA GLY A 149 -11.02 14.45 -23.09
C GLY A 149 -10.84 13.40 -24.18
N GLN A 150 -10.15 13.74 -25.27
CA GLN A 150 -9.80 12.81 -26.36
C GLN A 150 -8.51 12.01 -26.08
N MET A 151 -7.70 12.43 -25.11
CA MET A 151 -6.48 11.72 -24.74
C MET A 151 -6.77 10.44 -23.94
N PRO A 152 -5.91 9.41 -24.04
CA PRO A 152 -6.13 8.12 -23.37
C PRO A 152 -5.81 8.14 -21.87
N VAL A 153 -6.06 9.24 -21.16
CA VAL A 153 -5.63 9.41 -19.74
C VAL A 153 -6.16 8.30 -18.84
N ARG A 154 -7.45 7.96 -18.96
CA ARG A 154 -8.05 6.86 -18.18
C ARG A 154 -7.39 5.53 -18.47
N GLU A 155 -7.11 5.25 -19.75
CA GLU A 155 -6.52 3.99 -20.18
C GLU A 155 -5.07 3.84 -19.70
N THR A 156 -4.31 4.94 -19.69
CA THR A 156 -2.95 4.98 -19.14
C THR A 156 -2.92 4.62 -17.64
N PHE A 157 -3.97 4.92 -16.87
CA PHE A 157 -4.08 4.51 -15.46
C PHE A 157 -4.60 3.07 -15.25
N ARG A 158 -5.09 2.41 -16.32
CA ARG A 158 -5.61 1.03 -16.30
C ARG A 158 -4.57 -0.03 -16.68
N THR A 159 -3.46 0.37 -17.27
CA THR A 159 -2.38 -0.53 -17.70
C THR A 159 -1.07 -0.16 -17.02
N GLY A 160 -0.10 -1.07 -17.00
CA GLY A 160 1.21 -0.81 -16.38
C GLY A 160 1.11 -0.57 -14.87
N HIS A 161 0.27 -1.35 -14.17
CA HIS A 161 0.16 -1.25 -12.73
C HIS A 161 1.50 -1.57 -12.07
N PRO A 162 1.91 -0.79 -11.04
CA PRO A 162 3.09 -1.14 -10.26
C PRO A 162 2.85 -2.48 -9.56
N ILE A 163 3.93 -3.20 -9.26
CA ILE A 163 3.84 -4.59 -8.81
C ILE A 163 3.02 -4.71 -7.51
N ASP A 164 3.12 -3.73 -6.62
CA ASP A 164 2.35 -3.70 -5.37
C ASP A 164 0.84 -3.50 -5.58
N VAL A 165 0.42 -2.71 -6.58
CA VAL A 165 -0.99 -2.60 -6.99
C VAL A 165 -1.45 -3.88 -7.66
N ALA A 166 -0.64 -4.49 -8.51
CA ALA A 166 -0.98 -5.73 -9.19
C ALA A 166 -1.18 -6.90 -8.19
N LEU A 167 -0.33 -6.98 -7.16
CA LEU A 167 -0.42 -8.00 -6.11
C LEU A 167 -1.58 -7.74 -5.14
N PHE A 168 -1.70 -6.52 -4.61
CA PHE A 168 -2.59 -6.21 -3.48
C PHE A 168 -3.88 -5.47 -3.85
N GLY A 169 -4.04 -5.13 -5.13
CA GLY A 169 -5.20 -4.43 -5.65
C GLY A 169 -5.27 -2.95 -5.29
N ARG A 170 -6.25 -2.28 -5.88
CA ARG A 170 -6.59 -0.88 -5.65
C ARG A 170 -8.10 -0.73 -5.64
N MET A 171 -8.63 -0.10 -4.59
CA MET A 171 -10.04 0.28 -4.50
C MET A 171 -10.16 1.81 -4.52
N VAL A 172 -10.96 2.32 -5.44
CA VAL A 172 -11.32 3.74 -5.59
C VAL A 172 -12.85 3.81 -5.62
N ALA A 173 -13.44 4.21 -4.49
CA ALA A 173 -14.89 4.17 -4.31
C ALA A 173 -15.65 4.99 -5.36
N ASP A 174 -15.16 6.20 -5.65
CA ASP A 174 -15.83 7.14 -6.55
C ASP A 174 -15.68 6.76 -8.03
N ILE A 175 -14.70 5.92 -8.37
CA ILE A 175 -14.35 5.59 -9.75
C ILE A 175 -14.07 4.09 -9.88
N PRO A 176 -15.12 3.24 -9.95
CA PRO A 176 -14.96 1.79 -10.02
C PRO A 176 -14.11 1.32 -11.20
N ALA A 177 -14.06 2.09 -12.29
CA ALA A 177 -13.25 1.79 -13.47
C ALA A 177 -11.73 1.83 -13.21
N LEU A 178 -11.29 2.45 -12.11
CA LEU A 178 -9.89 2.45 -11.68
C LEU A 178 -9.58 1.33 -10.67
N ASN A 179 -10.57 0.52 -10.29
CA ASN A 179 -10.33 -0.61 -9.41
C ASN A 179 -9.43 -1.64 -10.09
N VAL A 180 -8.53 -2.20 -9.30
CA VAL A 180 -7.66 -3.30 -9.71
C VAL A 180 -7.89 -4.43 -8.73
N ASP A 181 -8.33 -5.57 -9.24
CA ASP A 181 -8.52 -6.76 -8.44
C ASP A 181 -7.17 -7.32 -8.00
N ALA A 182 -7.06 -7.63 -6.71
CA ALA A 182 -5.83 -8.15 -6.13
C ALA A 182 -5.55 -9.57 -6.63
N ALA A 183 -4.32 -9.84 -7.07
CA ALA A 183 -3.89 -11.19 -7.41
C ALA A 183 -3.57 -12.05 -6.16
N VAL A 184 -3.35 -11.42 -5.00
CA VAL A 184 -2.93 -12.10 -3.77
C VAL A 184 -4.01 -12.06 -2.69
N GLN A 185 -4.30 -13.23 -2.12
CA GLN A 185 -5.08 -13.36 -0.89
C GLN A 185 -4.15 -13.74 0.26
N VAL A 186 -4.21 -13.01 1.38
CA VAL A 186 -3.39 -13.27 2.58
C VAL A 186 -4.32 -13.52 3.75
N ALA A 187 -4.19 -14.67 4.39
CA ALA A 187 -4.97 -15.02 5.57
C ALA A 187 -4.45 -14.34 6.84
N HIS A 188 -5.28 -14.30 7.87
CA HIS A 188 -4.80 -14.04 9.23
C HIS A 188 -3.85 -15.19 9.64
N ALA A 189 -2.72 -14.87 10.26
CA ALA A 189 -1.86 -15.89 10.83
C ALA A 189 -2.40 -16.28 12.21
N LEU A 190 -2.50 -17.58 12.48
CA LEU A 190 -3.00 -18.13 13.73
C LEU A 190 -1.97 -19.05 14.37
N SER A 191 -1.92 -19.11 15.69
CA SER A 191 -1.08 -20.09 16.38
C SER A 191 -1.56 -21.52 16.13
N THR A 192 -0.62 -22.44 15.96
CA THR A 192 -0.85 -23.87 15.78
C THR A 192 -1.18 -24.60 17.08
N HIS A 193 -0.95 -23.96 18.23
CA HIS A 193 -1.34 -24.40 19.57
C HIS A 193 -2.21 -23.35 20.30
N THR A 194 -2.87 -23.73 21.39
CA THR A 194 -3.50 -22.78 22.32
C THR A 194 -2.46 -21.80 22.83
N THR A 195 -2.84 -20.54 23.02
CA THR A 195 -2.00 -19.52 23.62
C THR A 195 -2.72 -18.84 24.75
N GLU A 196 -1.97 -18.49 25.79
CA GLU A 196 -2.44 -17.68 26.89
C GLU A 196 -1.84 -16.28 26.76
N LEU A 197 -2.60 -15.29 27.22
CA LEU A 197 -2.12 -13.92 27.30
C LEU A 197 -1.32 -13.77 28.59
N GLU A 198 -0.06 -13.36 28.45
CA GLU A 198 0.82 -13.03 29.56
C GLU A 198 0.92 -11.51 29.69
N PHE A 199 1.24 -11.02 30.89
CA PHE A 199 1.37 -9.60 31.18
C PHE A 199 2.76 -9.31 31.74
N ASP A 200 3.44 -8.35 31.12
CA ASP A 200 4.68 -7.78 31.64
C ASP A 200 4.33 -6.58 32.52
N TYR A 201 4.73 -6.63 33.79
CA TYR A 201 4.61 -5.52 34.73
C TYR A 201 5.89 -4.71 34.70
N PHE A 202 5.81 -3.46 34.24
CA PHE A 202 6.96 -2.59 34.11
C PHE A 202 6.76 -1.29 34.89
N THR A 203 7.89 -0.74 35.32
CA THR A 203 7.97 0.56 35.97
C THR A 203 8.90 1.47 35.18
N ALA A 204 8.59 2.76 35.12
CA ALA A 204 9.53 3.77 34.69
C ALA A 204 9.96 4.54 35.94
N VAL A 205 11.27 4.58 36.18
CA VAL A 205 11.87 5.32 37.29
C VAL A 205 12.23 6.72 36.79
N ASP A 206 12.04 7.72 37.64
CA ASP A 206 12.54 9.07 37.38
C ASP A 206 14.00 9.14 37.83
N ASP A 207 14.90 9.46 36.90
CA ASP A 207 16.35 9.51 37.15
C ASP A 207 16.75 10.66 38.09
N GLU A 208 15.92 11.72 38.20
CA GLU A 208 16.18 12.91 39.03
C GLU A 208 15.43 12.87 40.39
N ASN A 209 14.82 11.73 40.75
CA ASN A 209 14.04 11.65 41.97
C ASN A 209 14.93 11.80 43.23
N GLU A 210 14.40 12.47 44.27
CA GLU A 210 15.12 12.61 45.54
C GLU A 210 15.36 11.23 46.16
N LYS A 211 16.53 11.01 46.80
CA LYS A 211 16.94 9.68 47.33
C LYS A 211 15.96 9.06 48.34
N GLU A 212 15.07 9.86 48.92
CA GLU A 212 14.04 9.41 49.85
C GLU A 212 12.70 9.05 49.16
N GLU A 213 12.51 9.44 47.89
CA GLU A 213 11.34 9.08 47.07
C GLU A 213 11.64 7.86 46.18
N THR A 214 11.36 6.67 46.70
CA THR A 214 11.55 5.37 46.01
C THR A 214 10.40 5.00 45.06
N GLY A 215 9.51 5.94 44.75
CA GLY A 215 8.33 5.71 43.91
C GLY A 215 8.69 5.56 42.42
N ALA A 216 8.01 4.65 41.72
CA ALA A 216 8.03 4.61 40.26
C ALA A 216 7.24 5.81 39.71
N GLY A 217 7.83 6.59 38.81
CA GLY A 217 7.16 7.70 38.13
C GLY A 217 6.00 7.24 37.24
N MET A 218 6.04 5.99 36.76
CA MET A 218 4.93 5.33 36.09
C MET A 218 4.97 3.82 36.34
N ILE A 219 3.79 3.22 36.45
CA ILE A 219 3.58 1.77 36.47
C ILE A 219 2.64 1.40 35.32
N GLY A 220 2.93 0.33 34.60
CA GLY A 220 2.08 -0.17 33.54
C GLY A 220 2.11 -1.69 33.41
N THR A 221 1.15 -2.21 32.64
CA THR A 221 1.16 -3.60 32.20
C THR A 221 1.02 -3.67 30.69
N ILE A 222 1.77 -4.55 30.03
CA ILE A 222 1.65 -4.80 28.59
C ILE A 222 1.41 -6.29 28.37
N GLY A 223 0.38 -6.61 27.60
CA GLY A 223 0.12 -7.97 27.14
C GLY A 223 1.15 -8.43 26.12
N PHE A 224 1.60 -9.68 26.24
CA PHE A 224 2.42 -10.36 25.24
C PHE A 224 2.05 -11.85 25.17
N ASN A 225 2.47 -12.52 24.10
CA ASN A 225 2.47 -13.98 24.03
C ASN A 225 3.64 -14.48 23.18
N SER A 226 3.89 -15.79 23.25
CA SER A 226 4.76 -16.49 22.31
C SER A 226 3.95 -17.52 21.54
N ALA A 227 4.24 -17.70 20.26
CA ALA A 227 3.42 -18.56 19.41
C ALA A 227 4.18 -19.12 18.21
N THR A 228 3.91 -20.38 17.88
CA THR A 228 4.20 -20.93 16.54
C THR A 228 3.02 -20.67 15.62
N LEU A 229 3.19 -19.68 14.73
CA LEU A 229 2.17 -19.19 13.81
C LEU A 229 2.16 -19.99 12.51
N TYR A 230 0.97 -20.35 12.04
CA TYR A 230 0.72 -20.75 10.66
C TYR A 230 0.29 -19.52 9.85
N ARG A 231 1.01 -19.25 8.77
CA ARG A 231 0.76 -18.16 7.84
C ARG A 231 0.43 -18.74 6.47
N TYR A 232 -0.56 -18.16 5.81
CA TYR A 232 -1.03 -18.60 4.51
C TYR A 232 -1.28 -17.42 3.57
N ALA A 233 -0.85 -17.58 2.32
CA ALA A 233 -1.23 -16.72 1.22
C ALA A 233 -1.41 -17.54 -0.06
N THR A 234 -2.25 -17.08 -0.98
CA THR A 234 -2.37 -17.66 -2.33
C THR A 234 -2.25 -16.56 -3.38
N VAL A 235 -1.55 -16.86 -4.47
CA VAL A 235 -1.34 -15.96 -5.61
C VAL A 235 -2.02 -16.56 -6.83
N GLY A 236 -3.00 -15.84 -7.39
CA GLY A 236 -3.62 -16.19 -8.66
C GLY A 236 -2.77 -15.70 -9.84
N MET A 237 -2.03 -16.60 -10.48
CA MET A 237 -1.12 -16.24 -11.58
C MET A 237 -1.85 -15.61 -12.77
N HIS A 238 -3.03 -16.11 -13.12
CA HIS A 238 -3.86 -15.55 -14.18
C HIS A 238 -4.20 -14.07 -13.92
N GLN A 239 -4.67 -13.74 -12.70
CA GLN A 239 -4.97 -12.35 -12.33
C GLN A 239 -3.71 -11.48 -12.29
N LEU A 240 -2.57 -12.02 -11.84
CA LEU A 240 -1.33 -11.27 -11.78
C LEU A 240 -0.80 -10.93 -13.18
N VAL A 241 -0.85 -11.88 -14.10
CA VAL A 241 -0.49 -11.67 -15.51
C VAL A 241 -1.44 -10.66 -16.16
N ASP A 242 -2.74 -10.76 -15.90
CA ASP A 242 -3.72 -9.79 -16.41
C ASP A 242 -3.42 -8.37 -15.88
N ASN A 243 -3.06 -8.24 -14.60
CA ASN A 243 -2.73 -6.95 -13.98
C ASN A 243 -1.41 -6.33 -14.49
N LEU A 244 -0.40 -7.16 -14.80
CA LEU A 244 0.93 -6.69 -15.23
C LEU A 244 1.11 -6.66 -16.75
N SER A 245 0.24 -7.35 -17.49
CA SER A 245 0.32 -7.52 -18.95
C SER A 245 1.63 -8.14 -19.47
N ASP A 246 2.45 -8.73 -18.58
CA ASP A 246 3.71 -9.39 -18.89
C ASP A 246 3.92 -10.60 -17.97
N GLU A 247 4.04 -11.79 -18.56
CA GLU A 247 4.21 -13.06 -17.85
C GLU A 247 5.55 -13.15 -17.10
N LYS A 248 6.64 -12.62 -17.67
CA LYS A 248 7.96 -12.67 -17.03
C LYS A 248 7.98 -11.77 -15.81
N VAL A 249 7.42 -10.57 -15.93
CA VAL A 249 7.29 -9.64 -14.79
C VAL A 249 6.39 -10.23 -13.70
N ALA A 250 5.35 -10.98 -14.07
CA ALA A 250 4.50 -11.68 -13.11
C ALA A 250 5.27 -12.77 -12.34
N ILE A 251 6.13 -13.55 -12.99
CA ILE A 251 6.98 -14.55 -12.34
C ILE A 251 7.95 -13.89 -11.36
N ASP A 252 8.62 -12.81 -11.76
CA ASP A 252 9.55 -12.07 -10.90
C ASP A 252 8.81 -11.45 -9.69
N ALA A 253 7.61 -10.90 -9.92
CA ALA A 253 6.75 -10.37 -8.88
C ALA A 253 6.34 -11.44 -7.85
N VAL A 254 6.04 -12.67 -8.28
CA VAL A 254 5.75 -13.78 -7.36
C VAL A 254 6.98 -14.17 -6.56
N ALA A 255 8.14 -14.30 -7.20
CA ALA A 255 9.37 -14.66 -6.50
C ALA A 255 9.71 -13.64 -5.39
N GLU A 256 9.56 -12.35 -5.70
CA GLU A 256 9.79 -11.29 -4.73
C GLU A 256 8.68 -11.22 -3.67
N PHE A 257 7.41 -11.48 -4.03
CA PHE A 257 6.33 -11.62 -3.06
C PHE A 257 6.59 -12.76 -2.06
N VAL A 258 6.96 -13.96 -2.53
CA VAL A 258 7.24 -15.12 -1.67
C VAL A 258 8.43 -14.81 -0.75
N THR A 259 9.49 -14.22 -1.29
CA THR A 259 10.67 -13.79 -0.50
C THR A 259 10.28 -12.79 0.58
N SER A 260 9.56 -11.74 0.19
CA SER A 260 9.12 -10.69 1.10
C SER A 260 8.11 -11.18 2.13
N PHE A 261 7.21 -12.08 1.75
CA PHE A 261 6.28 -12.70 2.70
C PHE A 261 7.06 -13.55 3.70
N ALA A 262 8.00 -14.39 3.25
CA ALA A 262 8.78 -15.23 4.15
C ALA A 262 9.70 -14.44 5.11
N ARG A 263 10.25 -13.30 4.68
CA ARG A 263 11.32 -12.59 5.40
C ARG A 263 10.90 -11.32 6.15
N SER A 264 9.73 -10.78 5.85
CA SER A 264 9.22 -9.61 6.58
C SER A 264 8.64 -9.99 7.95
N MET A 265 8.56 -9.01 8.86
CA MET A 265 7.89 -9.12 10.16
C MET A 265 7.10 -7.86 10.50
N PRO A 266 5.90 -7.96 11.09
CA PRO A 266 5.22 -6.84 11.69
C PRO A 266 6.04 -6.27 12.84
N THR A 267 6.03 -4.95 12.97
CA THR A 267 6.83 -4.21 13.95
C THR A 267 6.06 -3.91 15.24
N GLY A 268 4.88 -4.50 15.44
CA GLY A 268 4.14 -4.37 16.70
C GLY A 268 3.45 -3.04 16.94
N TYR A 269 3.10 -2.25 15.91
CA TYR A 269 2.35 -1.00 16.10
C TYR A 269 0.95 -1.21 16.67
#